data_AF-A0A6P3ZV27-F1
#
_entry.id   AF-A0A6P3ZV27-F1
#
_cell.length_a   1.000
_cell.length_b   1.000
_cell.length_c   1.000
_cell.angle_alpha   90.00
_cell.angle_beta   90.00
_cell.angle_gamma   90.00
#
_symmetry.space_group_name_H-M   'P 1'
#
loop_
_entity.id
_entity.type
_entity.pdbx_description
1 polymer ?
#
loop_
_entity_poly.entity_id
_entity_poly.type
_entity_poly.pdbx_seq_one_letter_code
_entity_poly.pdbx_strand_id
1 'polypeptide(L)'
;MGMMIRFISGPIIMSAASIAIGLRGVKLRAAIVQAALPQGIVPFVFAREYGLHPDILSTGVIFGMLVSLPVTLLYYVFLGL
;
A
#
# COMPACT_ATOMS: atom_id res chain seq x y z
N MET A 1 9.35 1.70 11.83
CA MET A 1 9.15 2.94 11.03
C MET A 1 9.00 2.70 9.52
N GLY A 2 9.54 1.61 8.94
CA GLY A 2 9.49 1.38 7.49
C GLY A 2 8.11 1.13 6.85
N MET A 3 7.13 0.58 7.59
CA MET A 3 5.80 0.31 6.99
C MET A 3 4.94 1.54 6.80
N MET A 4 5.04 2.53 7.68
CA MET A 4 4.26 3.77 7.55
C MET A 4 4.63 4.53 6.27
N ILE A 5 5.92 4.47 5.88
CA ILE A 5 6.38 4.96 4.59
C ILE A 5 5.66 4.19 3.48
N ARG A 6 5.72 2.86 3.46
CA ARG A 6 5.11 2.05 2.40
C ARG A 6 3.60 2.27 2.23
N PHE A 7 2.83 2.32 3.31
CA PHE A 7 1.36 2.41 3.24
C PHE A 7 0.84 3.82 2.98
N ILE A 8 1.64 4.87 3.25
CA ILE A 8 1.25 6.25 2.99
C ILE A 8 1.89 6.76 1.69
N SER A 9 3.20 6.54 1.50
CA SER A 9 3.90 7.00 0.30
C SER A 9 3.46 6.24 -0.95
N GLY A 10 3.18 4.94 -0.87
CA GLY A 10 2.73 4.13 -2.01
C GLY A 10 1.46 4.68 -2.66
N PRO A 11 0.36 4.84 -1.93
CA PRO A 11 -0.88 5.42 -2.45
C PRO A 11 -0.75 6.88 -2.89
N ILE A 12 0.04 7.69 -2.18
CA ILE A 12 0.26 9.10 -2.54
C ILE A 12 1.03 9.22 -3.87
N ILE A 13 2.12 8.48 -4.03
CA ILE A 13 2.91 8.51 -5.26
C ILE A 13 2.10 7.94 -6.42
N MET A 14 1.38 6.84 -6.20
CA MET A 14 0.55 6.22 -7.23
C MET A 14 -0.59 7.14 -7.68
N SER A 15 -1.26 7.82 -6.75
CA SER A 15 -2.32 8.77 -7.08
C SER A 15 -1.78 9.96 -7.88
N ALA A 16 -0.65 10.55 -7.46
CA ALA A 16 0.00 11.64 -8.17
C ALA A 16 0.41 11.23 -9.60
N ALA A 17 1.08 10.08 -9.75
CA ALA A 17 1.49 9.56 -11.05
C ALA A 17 0.30 9.21 -11.95
N SER A 18 -0.73 8.57 -11.39
CA SER A 18 -1.94 8.18 -12.12
C SER A 18 -2.73 9.38 -12.64
N ILE A 19 -2.84 10.45 -11.84
CA ILE A 19 -3.47 11.70 -12.26
C ILE A 19 -2.63 12.38 -13.35
N ALA A 20 -1.30 12.42 -13.21
CA ALA A 20 -0.40 13.03 -14.18
C ALA A 20 -0.49 12.39 -15.58
N ILE A 21 -0.69 11.07 -15.65
CA ILE A 21 -0.88 10.35 -16.92
C ILE A 21 -2.35 10.29 -17.39
N GLY A 22 -3.28 10.94 -16.69
CA GLY A 22 -4.68 11.05 -17.09
C GLY A 22 -5.56 9.83 -16.78
N LEU A 23 -5.17 8.95 -15.86
CA LEU A 23 -6.06 7.86 -15.40
C LEU A 23 -7.30 8.44 -14.71
N ARG A 24 -8.48 7.93 -15.08
CA ARG A 24 -9.76 8.34 -14.52
C ARG A 24 -10.67 7.15 -14.23
N GLY A 25 -11.64 7.37 -13.34
CA GLY A 25 -12.68 6.41 -12.99
C GLY A 25 -12.11 5.15 -12.33
N VAL A 26 -12.62 3.99 -12.76
CA VAL A 26 -12.30 2.68 -12.16
C VAL A 26 -10.81 2.36 -12.22
N LYS A 27 -10.10 2.78 -13.28
CA LYS A 27 -8.66 2.50 -13.46
C LYS A 27 -7.80 3.24 -12.44
N LEU A 28 -8.10 4.51 -12.17
CA LEU A 28 -7.43 5.29 -11.12
C LEU A 28 -7.66 4.67 -9.74
N ARG A 29 -8.92 4.27 -9.46
CA ARG A 29 -9.29 3.67 -8.18
C ARG A 29 -8.59 2.32 -7.97
N ALA A 30 -8.53 1.47 -9.00
CA ALA A 30 -7.82 0.20 -8.94
C ALA A 30 -6.31 0.37 -8.71
N ALA A 31 -5.67 1.35 -9.36
CA ALA A 31 -4.25 1.62 -9.19
C ALA A 31 -3.91 2.06 -7.74
N ILE A 32 -4.70 2.97 -7.16
CA ILE A 32 -4.51 3.43 -5.78
C ILE A 32 -4.73 2.30 -4.78
N VAL A 33 -5.78 1.50 -4.96
CA VAL A 33 -6.06 0.35 -4.08
C VAL A 33 -4.92 -0.67 -4.17
N GLN A 34 -4.42 -1.01 -5.37
CA GLN A 34 -3.28 -1.91 -5.50
C GLN A 34 -2.00 -1.40 -4.83
N ALA A 35 -1.75 -0.09 -4.87
CA ALA A 35 -0.60 0.52 -4.20
C ALA A 35 -0.73 0.51 -2.66
N ALA A 36 -1.95 0.46 -2.13
CA ALA A 36 -2.23 0.36 -0.69
C ALA A 36 -2.22 -1.07 -0.15
N LEU A 37 -2.37 -2.07 -1.03
CA LEU A 37 -2.42 -3.47 -0.61
C LEU A 37 -1.01 -3.97 -0.20
N PRO A 38 -0.92 -4.86 0.81
CA PRO A 38 0.33 -5.50 1.14
C PRO A 38 0.83 -6.34 -0.05
N GLN A 39 1.99 -6.00 -0.61
CA GLN A 39 2.74 -6.83 -1.55
C GLN A 39 2.88 -8.26 -1.00
N GLY A 40 2.70 -9.25 -1.88
CA GLY A 40 2.60 -10.68 -1.55
C GLY A 40 3.88 -11.35 -1.06
N ILE A 41 3.94 -12.67 -1.22
CA ILE A 41 4.98 -13.55 -0.62
C ILE A 41 6.38 -13.38 -1.21
N VAL A 42 6.52 -12.83 -2.42
CA VAL A 42 7.81 -12.75 -3.15
C VAL A 42 8.85 -11.84 -2.46
N PRO A 43 8.51 -10.61 -2.02
CA PRO A 43 9.39 -9.82 -1.15
C PRO A 43 9.81 -10.53 0.14
N PHE A 44 8.96 -11.40 0.69
CA PHE A 44 9.29 -12.22 1.86
C PHE A 44 10.31 -13.31 1.52
N VAL A 45 10.17 -13.96 0.36
CA VAL A 45 11.16 -14.90 -0.16
C VAL A 45 12.50 -14.21 -0.40
N PHE A 46 12.51 -13.03 -1.03
CA PHE A 46 13.76 -12.26 -1.21
C PHE A 46 14.38 -11.81 0.13
N ALA A 47 13.57 -11.39 1.10
CA ALA A 47 14.06 -11.04 2.43
C ALA A 47 14.70 -12.25 3.14
N ARG A 48 14.15 -13.45 2.94
CA ARG A 48 14.74 -14.71 3.41
C ARG A 48 16.03 -15.06 2.68
N GLU A 49 16.03 -14.96 1.35
CA GLU A 49 17.16 -15.34 0.48
C GLU A 49 18.39 -14.44 0.72
N TYR A 50 18.17 -13.15 0.96
CA TYR A 50 19.23 -12.17 1.22
C TYR A 50 19.54 -11.94 2.72
N GLY A 51 18.97 -12.74 3.63
CA GLY A 51 19.21 -12.60 5.08
C GLY A 51 18.69 -11.30 5.70
N LEU A 52 17.78 -10.59 5.02
CA LEU A 52 17.19 -9.33 5.46
C LEU A 52 16.01 -9.60 6.41
N HIS A 53 16.30 -9.83 7.70
CA HIS A 53 15.37 -9.90 8.84
C HIS A 53 13.86 -10.08 8.46
N PRO A 54 13.47 -11.26 7.97
CA PRO A 54 12.14 -11.54 7.42
C PRO A 54 11.01 -11.36 8.45
N ASP A 55 11.30 -11.46 9.74
CA ASP A 55 10.38 -11.20 10.85
C ASP A 55 9.91 -9.75 10.90
N ILE A 56 10.79 -8.80 10.54
CA ILE A 56 10.42 -7.38 10.43
C ILE A 56 9.46 -7.20 9.26
N LEU A 57 9.70 -7.85 8.12
CA LEU A 57 8.81 -7.76 6.96
C LEU A 57 7.41 -8.32 7.27
N SER A 58 7.34 -9.49 7.92
CA SER A 58 6.08 -10.13 8.33
C SER A 58 5.28 -9.25 9.29
N THR A 59 5.95 -8.68 10.30
CA THR A 59 5.32 -7.87 11.35
C THR A 59 4.50 -6.72 10.78
N GLY A 60 4.94 -6.07 9.71
CA GLY A 60 4.16 -4.96 9.16
C GLY A 60 3.50 -5.16 7.81
N VAL A 61 3.60 -6.35 7.25
CA VAL A 61 2.49 -6.83 6.43
C VAL A 61 1.24 -7.01 7.31
N ILE A 62 1.37 -7.61 8.50
CA ILE A 62 0.27 -7.79 9.47
C ILE A 62 -0.25 -6.43 9.97
N PHE A 63 0.65 -5.57 10.47
CA PHE A 63 0.27 -4.22 10.92
C PHE A 63 -0.34 -3.39 9.78
N GLY A 64 0.21 -3.52 8.58
CA GLY A 64 -0.30 -2.86 7.38
C GLY A 64 -1.72 -3.28 7.02
N MET A 65 -2.04 -4.57 7.13
CA MET A 65 -3.41 -5.06 6.92
C MET A 65 -4.39 -4.55 7.98
N LEU A 66 -3.97 -4.47 9.25
CA LEU A 66 -4.84 -3.92 10.31
C LEU A 66 -5.13 -2.44 10.12
N VAL A 67 -4.17 -1.66 9.62
CA VAL A 67 -4.29 -0.20 9.44
C VAL A 67 -4.92 0.15 8.08
N SER A 68 -4.84 -0.71 7.07
CA SER A 68 -5.36 -0.40 5.73
C SER A 68 -6.89 -0.23 5.70
N LEU A 69 -7.63 -1.03 6.48
CA LEU A 69 -9.08 -0.95 6.59
C LEU A 69 -9.58 0.41 7.13
N PRO A 70 -9.16 0.86 8.33
CA PRO A 70 -9.60 2.15 8.86
C PRO A 70 -9.13 3.34 8.00
N VAL A 71 -7.93 3.26 7.41
CA VAL A 71 -7.45 4.31 6.49
C VAL A 71 -8.28 4.38 5.21
N THR A 72 -8.63 3.23 4.63
CA THR A 72 -9.51 3.18 3.45
C THR A 72 -10.89 3.73 3.78
N LEU A 73 -11.44 3.40 4.95
CA LEU A 73 -12.73 3.91 5.41
C LEU A 73 -12.71 5.42 5.57
N LEU A 74 -11.67 5.97 6.21
CA LEU A 74 -11.46 7.42 6.32
C LEU A 74 -11.38 8.07 4.95
N TYR A 75 -10.65 7.47 4.01
CA TYR A 75 -10.53 7.99 2.65
C TYR A 75 -11.88 8.03 1.92
N TYR A 76 -12.73 7.01 2.10
CA TYR A 76 -14.10 7.00 1.59
C TYR A 76 -14.94 8.15 2.16
N VAL A 77 -14.90 8.35 3.49
CA VAL A 77 -15.62 9.44 4.17
C VAL A 77 -15.14 10.82 3.70
N PHE A 78 -13.83 11.03 3.60
CA PHE A 78 -13.27 12.30 3.13
C PHE A 78 -13.55 12.59 1.65
N LEU A 79 -13.65 11.56 0.80
CA LEU A 79 -14.05 11.74 -0.61
C LEU A 79 -15.55 11.97 -0.81
N GLY A 80 -16.38 11.87 0.25
CA GLY A 80 -17.82 12.07 0.17
C GLY A 80 -18.56 10.99 -0.63
N LEU A 81 -18.06 9.75 -0.59
CA LEU A 81 -18.68 8.57 -1.21
C LEU A 81 -19.64 7.85 -0.28
#